data_AF-A0A9E0DB42-F1
#
_entry.id   AF-A0A9E0DB42-F1
#
_cell.length_a   1.000
_cell.length_b   1.000
_cell.length_c   1.000
_cell.angle_alpha   90.00
_cell.angle_beta   90.00
_cell.angle_gamma   90.00
#
_symmetry.space_group_name_H-M   'P 1'
#
loop_
_entity.id
_entity.type
_entity.pdbx_description
1 polymer ?
#
loop_
_entity_poly.entity_id
_entity_poly.type
_entity_poly.pdbx_seq_one_letter_code
_entity_poly.pdbx_strand_id
1 'polypeptide(L)'
;MKQRQYIDFKLFLTRPPDGQGCQIALLPTPEVGETTTPVTILADQFPTETQLRQLANRSITARQLIDLGTRLANCLLPDGIIRKRFSVAYDLAGPEGGVRLRLIIADHSLKQWPWEYIYLKLLDGPDSLAGFLVLNERISVVRHEPLPSPHPKPGKTLADFSDVRLLVAAASPKVAGLSPLDVKKEVDLVKTAVQGFNLEGVRVTADTLMNVTRQQLADALLKQPYVFHFAGHGTSVIGRDDFNRGPEKQSVSLILAQDGAADKEDRLGAAELATMLRGSGTRLAVLGACDSGKRNERYPWDDVAGALASAEIPAIIAMQYEVVDEQATAFGRNFYTALGLGLSLDEAVWSGRAAMLQVTSADVNAPVDVQWGVPVLYSRLSDGALFPERMAKATAAAEAFLKVFSQTVTGIQAGKMTGVRVDLIENGVRVVQKVKELTGTVVGIEAGEAGAGARIEVEQEVESVQPGGVLCGATFDRL
;
A
#
# COMPACT_ATOMS: atom_id res chain seq x y z
N MET A 1 20.88 10.35 -1.16
CA MET A 1 20.18 10.20 0.13
C MET A 1 20.29 8.76 0.58
N LYS A 2 20.55 8.48 1.87
CA LYS A 2 20.49 7.10 2.41
C LYS A 2 19.02 6.69 2.54
N GLN A 3 18.74 5.39 2.42
CA GLN A 3 17.43 4.78 2.70
C GLN A 3 16.78 5.39 3.96
N ARG A 4 15.49 5.74 3.87
CA ARG A 4 14.69 6.20 5.02
C ARG A 4 14.68 5.12 6.09
N GLN A 5 15.29 5.43 7.24
CA GLN A 5 15.28 4.54 8.40
C GLN A 5 14.02 4.80 9.21
N TYR A 6 13.29 3.74 9.54
CA TYR A 6 12.07 3.82 10.32
C TYR A 6 12.33 3.37 11.76
N ILE A 7 11.95 4.20 12.73
CA ILE A 7 11.78 3.78 14.13
C ILE A 7 10.57 2.85 14.18
N ASP A 8 10.79 1.60 14.59
CA ASP A 8 9.73 0.56 14.63
C ASP A 8 8.90 0.68 15.92
N PHE A 9 7.89 1.56 15.87
CA PHE A 9 7.01 1.89 16.98
C PHE A 9 5.92 0.81 17.12
N LYS A 10 6.21 -0.20 17.94
CA LYS A 10 5.42 -1.43 18.06
C LYS A 10 4.27 -1.29 19.06
N LEU A 11 3.05 -1.37 18.56
CA LEU A 11 1.83 -1.23 19.34
C LEU A 11 1.12 -2.57 19.46
N PHE A 12 0.85 -2.99 20.69
CA PHE A 12 0.07 -4.18 21.00
C PHE A 12 -1.35 -3.78 21.39
N LEU A 13 -2.34 -4.25 20.63
CA LEU A 13 -3.75 -3.94 20.81
C LEU A 13 -4.54 -5.20 21.18
N THR A 14 -5.33 -5.11 22.23
CA THR A 14 -6.22 -6.19 22.69
C THR A 14 -7.52 -5.59 23.22
N ARG A 15 -8.50 -6.43 23.57
CA ARG A 15 -9.62 -6.01 24.42
C ARG A 15 -9.23 -6.12 25.91
N PRO A 16 -9.78 -5.23 26.76
CA PRO A 16 -9.68 -5.39 28.20
C PRO A 16 -10.43 -6.64 28.69
N PRO A 17 -10.12 -7.16 29.89
CA PRO A 17 -10.77 -8.34 30.45
C PRO A 17 -12.28 -8.24 30.63
N ASP A 18 -12.81 -7.02 30.82
CA ASP A 18 -14.25 -6.75 30.91
C ASP A 18 -14.95 -6.67 29.54
N GLY A 19 -14.19 -6.78 28.45
CA GLY A 19 -14.66 -6.75 27.07
C GLY A 19 -15.06 -5.37 26.55
N GLN A 20 -14.99 -4.32 27.37
CA GLN A 20 -15.43 -2.97 27.02
C GLN A 20 -14.27 -2.05 26.67
N GLY A 21 -14.18 -1.66 25.40
CA GLY A 21 -13.13 -0.78 24.92
C GLY A 21 -11.93 -1.54 24.35
N CYS A 22 -10.76 -0.91 24.32
CA CYS A 22 -9.51 -1.52 23.87
C CYS A 22 -8.38 -1.20 24.85
N GLN A 23 -7.40 -2.09 24.92
CA GLN A 23 -6.15 -1.88 25.63
C GLN A 23 -5.02 -1.80 24.65
N ILE A 24 -4.14 -0.83 24.88
CA ILE A 24 -2.98 -0.62 24.05
C ILE A 24 -1.71 -0.48 24.88
N ALA A 25 -0.64 -1.10 24.42
CA ALA A 25 0.69 -0.99 25.00
C ALA A 25 1.72 -0.69 23.92
N LEU A 26 2.70 0.15 24.24
CA LEU A 26 3.93 0.27 23.47
C LEU A 26 4.88 -0.83 23.92
N LEU A 27 5.22 -1.72 22.99
CA LEU A 27 6.23 -2.76 23.20
C LEU A 27 7.65 -2.18 23.12
N PRO A 28 8.67 -2.88 23.65
CA PRO A 28 10.06 -2.40 23.66
C PRO A 28 10.52 -1.84 22.33
N THR A 29 10.66 -0.52 22.26
CA THR A 29 11.15 0.22 21.10
C THR A 29 12.46 0.90 21.51
N PRO A 30 13.62 0.53 20.94
CA PRO A 30 14.94 0.96 21.44
C PRO A 30 15.08 2.47 21.67
N GLU A 31 14.50 3.27 20.79
CA GLU A 31 14.63 4.73 20.74
C GLU A 31 13.74 5.43 21.77
N VAL A 32 12.59 4.83 22.12
CA VAL A 32 11.55 5.50 22.92
C VAL A 32 11.02 4.65 24.07
N GLY A 33 11.62 3.50 24.35
CA GLY A 33 11.26 2.59 25.44
C GLY A 33 9.94 1.83 25.23
N GLU A 34 9.26 1.57 26.34
CA GLU A 34 8.00 0.81 26.40
C GLU A 34 7.02 1.43 27.40
N THR A 35 5.81 0.88 27.45
CA THR A 35 4.85 1.11 28.54
C THR A 35 4.82 -0.11 29.46
N THR A 36 4.89 0.12 30.78
CA THR A 36 4.82 -0.95 31.80
C THR A 36 3.39 -1.41 32.08
N THR A 37 2.41 -0.55 31.82
CA THR A 37 0.98 -0.86 31.99
C THR A 37 0.23 -0.48 30.72
N PRO A 38 -0.63 -1.35 30.17
CA PRO A 38 -1.49 -0.99 29.04
C PRO A 38 -2.41 0.18 29.38
N VAL A 39 -2.66 1.04 28.41
CA VAL A 39 -3.65 2.12 28.48
C VAL A 39 -5.00 1.57 28.02
N THR A 40 -6.03 1.67 28.86
CA THR A 40 -7.41 1.29 28.51
C THR A 40 -8.15 2.49 27.94
N ILE A 41 -8.78 2.30 26.77
CA ILE A 41 -9.63 3.27 26.09
C ILE A 41 -11.06 2.77 26.10
N LEU A 42 -11.98 3.63 26.52
CA LEU A 42 -13.39 3.30 26.66
C LEU A 42 -14.10 3.20 25.29
N ALA A 43 -15.14 2.37 25.24
CA ALA A 43 -15.86 2.06 24.00
C ALA A 43 -16.63 3.25 23.39
N ASP A 44 -16.97 4.28 24.18
CA ASP A 44 -17.62 5.50 23.70
C ASP A 44 -16.73 6.33 22.74
N GLN A 45 -15.42 6.09 22.79
CA GLN A 45 -14.43 6.69 21.90
C GLN A 45 -14.25 5.92 20.58
N PHE A 46 -15.01 4.84 20.35
CA PHE A 46 -14.83 3.98 19.18
C PHE A 46 -15.51 4.54 17.92
N PRO A 47 -15.05 4.17 16.71
CA PRO A 47 -15.77 4.40 15.48
C PRO A 47 -17.17 3.79 15.56
N THR A 48 -18.19 4.51 15.10
CA THR A 48 -19.56 3.99 15.03
C THR A 48 -19.72 3.03 13.84
N GLU A 49 -20.59 2.04 13.96
CA GLU A 49 -20.90 1.15 12.83
C GLU A 49 -21.41 1.93 11.61
N THR A 50 -22.13 3.03 11.81
CA THR A 50 -22.62 3.89 10.74
C THR A 50 -21.46 4.51 9.97
N GLN A 51 -20.42 5.00 10.66
CA GLN A 51 -19.23 5.53 9.99
C GLN A 51 -18.48 4.43 9.23
N LEU A 52 -18.33 3.24 9.81
CA LEU A 52 -17.68 2.11 9.16
C LEU A 52 -18.42 1.68 7.88
N ARG A 53 -19.77 1.62 7.93
CA ARG A 53 -20.61 1.34 6.74
C ARG A 53 -20.50 2.44 5.68
N GLN A 54 -20.54 3.71 6.09
CA GLN A 54 -20.40 4.85 5.17
C GLN A 54 -19.02 4.87 4.50
N LEU A 55 -17.96 4.52 5.23
CA LEU A 55 -16.62 4.38 4.68
C LEU A 55 -16.57 3.27 3.63
N ALA A 56 -17.03 2.06 3.97
CA ALA A 56 -17.07 0.93 3.06
C ALA A 56 -17.88 1.22 1.79
N ASN A 57 -18.95 2.01 1.91
CA ASN A 57 -19.83 2.37 0.81
C ASN A 57 -19.40 3.62 0.03
N ARG A 58 -18.23 4.19 0.35
CA ARG A 58 -17.70 5.42 -0.28
C ARG A 58 -18.69 6.60 -0.18
N SER A 59 -19.44 6.69 0.92
CA SER A 59 -20.49 7.70 1.15
C SER A 59 -20.23 8.56 2.39
N ILE A 60 -19.06 8.46 3.00
CA ILE A 60 -18.67 9.22 4.18
C ILE A 60 -18.28 10.66 3.82
N THR A 61 -18.71 11.63 4.62
CA THR A 61 -18.31 13.03 4.46
C THR A 61 -16.92 13.30 5.06
N ALA A 62 -16.25 14.38 4.66
CA ALA A 62 -14.95 14.78 5.22
C ALA A 62 -14.97 14.87 6.76
N ARG A 63 -16.00 15.52 7.31
CA ARG A 63 -16.17 15.68 8.76
C ARG A 63 -16.33 14.32 9.47
N GLN A 64 -17.14 13.42 8.91
CA GLN A 64 -17.33 12.09 9.47
C GLN A 64 -16.06 11.23 9.39
N LEU A 65 -15.28 11.39 8.31
CA LEU A 65 -14.01 10.70 8.13
C LEU A 65 -12.96 11.17 9.14
N ILE A 66 -12.87 12.48 9.38
CA ILE A 66 -12.00 13.06 10.42
C ILE A 66 -12.41 12.56 11.81
N ASP A 67 -13.72 12.53 12.12
CA ASP A 67 -14.21 11.99 13.40
C ASP A 67 -13.89 10.48 13.55
N LEU A 68 -14.14 9.67 12.51
CA LEU A 68 -13.76 8.26 12.48
C LEU A 68 -12.24 8.09 12.71
N GLY A 69 -11.43 8.86 11.99
CA GLY A 69 -9.97 8.79 12.09
C GLY A 69 -9.44 9.23 13.46
N THR A 70 -10.08 10.21 14.07
CA THR A 70 -9.73 10.69 15.42
C THR A 70 -10.07 9.64 16.47
N ARG A 71 -11.21 8.93 16.32
CA ARG A 71 -11.60 7.80 17.18
C ARG A 71 -10.62 6.63 17.05
N LEU A 72 -10.17 6.32 15.84
CA LEU A 72 -9.09 5.34 15.62
C LEU A 72 -7.78 5.80 16.28
N ALA A 73 -7.42 7.09 16.15
CA ALA A 73 -6.22 7.65 16.77
C ALA A 73 -6.28 7.61 18.30
N ASN A 74 -7.44 7.83 18.92
CA ASN A 74 -7.60 7.73 20.37
C ASN A 74 -7.40 6.31 20.87
N CYS A 75 -7.73 5.30 20.05
CA CYS A 75 -7.42 3.91 20.37
C CYS A 75 -5.94 3.58 20.19
N LEU A 76 -5.32 4.04 19.09
CA LEU A 76 -3.96 3.64 18.72
C LEU A 76 -2.86 4.50 19.37
N LEU A 77 -3.10 5.80 19.48
CA LEU A 77 -2.16 6.79 20.00
C LEU A 77 -2.92 7.66 21.01
N PRO A 78 -3.42 7.10 22.13
CA PRO A 78 -4.16 7.86 23.12
C PRO A 78 -3.31 8.97 23.73
N ASP A 79 -3.99 10.06 24.12
CA ASP A 79 -3.37 11.11 24.91
C ASP A 79 -2.66 10.55 26.14
N GLY A 80 -1.50 11.12 26.47
CA GLY A 80 -0.65 10.65 27.55
C GLY A 80 0.63 9.97 27.05
N ILE A 81 1.04 8.90 27.72
CA ILE A 81 2.39 8.34 27.56
C ILE A 81 2.65 7.81 26.14
N ILE A 82 1.68 7.17 25.49
CA ILE A 82 1.85 6.59 24.16
C ILE A 82 1.98 7.70 23.11
N ARG A 83 1.03 8.66 23.06
CA ARG A 83 1.12 9.80 22.12
C ARG A 83 2.38 10.63 22.34
N LYS A 84 2.80 10.87 23.59
CA LYS A 84 4.07 11.57 23.89
C LYS A 84 5.28 10.82 23.34
N ARG A 85 5.36 9.49 23.53
CA ARG A 85 6.45 8.68 22.98
C ARG A 85 6.44 8.62 21.46
N PHE A 86 5.26 8.60 20.84
CA PHE A 86 5.12 8.70 19.39
C PHE A 86 5.65 10.04 18.87
N SER A 87 5.30 11.17 19.50
CA SER A 87 5.86 12.48 19.15
C SER A 87 7.38 12.49 19.26
N VAL A 88 7.94 11.94 20.34
CA VAL A 88 9.40 11.82 20.50
C VAL A 88 10.01 10.94 19.41
N ALA A 89 9.40 9.80 19.05
CA ALA A 89 9.86 8.96 17.95
C ALA A 89 9.86 9.72 16.62
N TYR A 90 8.80 10.48 16.33
CA TYR A 90 8.68 11.27 15.12
C TYR A 90 9.73 12.37 15.03
N ASP A 91 10.02 13.04 16.15
CA ASP A 91 11.07 14.06 16.22
C ASP A 91 12.47 13.46 16.09
N LEU A 92 12.75 12.33 16.76
CA LEU A 92 14.03 11.61 16.69
C LEU A 92 14.32 11.07 15.30
N ALA A 93 13.30 10.61 14.57
CA ALA A 93 13.46 10.14 13.20
C ALA A 93 13.94 11.25 12.24
N GLY A 94 13.61 12.51 12.54
CA GLY A 94 14.02 13.67 11.74
C GLY A 94 13.38 13.69 10.34
N PRO A 95 13.82 14.62 9.46
CA PRO A 95 13.24 14.78 8.12
C PRO A 95 13.60 13.65 7.15
N GLU A 96 14.74 12.99 7.38
CA GLU A 96 15.28 11.91 6.54
C GLU A 96 14.81 10.52 6.98
N GLY A 97 14.27 10.40 8.20
CA GLY A 97 13.75 9.15 8.77
C GLY A 97 12.23 9.09 8.78
N GLY A 98 11.70 8.03 9.39
CA GLY A 98 10.27 7.87 9.62
C GLY A 98 9.95 7.07 10.87
N VAL A 99 8.65 6.94 11.14
CA VAL A 99 8.10 6.09 12.20
C VAL A 99 7.21 5.03 11.55
N ARG A 100 7.52 3.76 11.80
CA ARG A 100 6.64 2.65 11.42
C ARG A 100 5.76 2.29 12.60
N LEU A 101 4.47 2.57 12.48
CA LEU A 101 3.44 2.10 13.40
C LEU A 101 3.19 0.61 13.11
N ARG A 102 3.86 -0.27 13.84
CA ARG A 102 3.70 -1.72 13.71
C ARG A 102 2.59 -2.20 14.64
N LEU A 103 1.46 -2.60 14.05
CA LEU A 103 0.24 -2.97 14.75
C LEU A 103 0.21 -4.48 15.00
N ILE A 104 0.28 -4.88 16.26
CA ILE A 104 0.12 -6.26 16.71
C ILE A 104 -1.24 -6.33 17.39
N ILE A 105 -2.25 -6.81 16.67
CA ILE A 105 -3.64 -6.77 17.13
C ILE A 105 -4.05 -8.19 17.49
N ALA A 106 -4.28 -8.46 18.78
CA ALA A 106 -4.65 -9.79 19.25
C ALA A 106 -6.14 -10.10 19.01
N ASP A 107 -7.00 -9.08 19.14
CA ASP A 107 -8.45 -9.25 19.03
C ASP A 107 -8.91 -9.21 17.56
N HIS A 108 -9.65 -10.24 17.14
CA HIS A 108 -10.12 -10.35 15.77
C HIS A 108 -11.05 -9.19 15.37
N SER A 109 -11.93 -8.71 16.25
CA SER A 109 -12.83 -7.59 15.93
C SER A 109 -12.07 -6.28 15.71
N LEU A 110 -10.99 -6.05 16.48
CA LEU A 110 -10.11 -4.88 16.28
C LEU A 110 -9.25 -5.02 15.02
N LYS A 111 -8.87 -6.24 14.61
CA LYS A 111 -8.21 -6.47 13.30
C LYS A 111 -9.10 -5.99 12.15
N GLN A 112 -10.42 -5.96 12.34
CA GLN A 112 -11.35 -5.57 11.29
C GLN A 112 -11.43 -4.06 11.04
N TRP A 113 -10.87 -3.26 11.93
CA TRP A 113 -10.97 -1.81 11.82
C TRP A 113 -10.05 -1.23 10.73
N PRO A 114 -10.44 -0.10 10.13
CA PRO A 114 -9.71 0.50 9.02
C PRO A 114 -8.62 1.43 9.56
N TRP A 115 -7.61 0.87 10.22
CA TRP A 115 -6.50 1.60 10.88
C TRP A 115 -5.73 2.53 9.94
N GLU A 116 -5.83 2.31 8.64
CA GLU A 116 -5.21 3.14 7.61
C GLU A 116 -5.85 4.54 7.52
N TYR A 117 -6.99 4.78 8.17
CA TYR A 117 -7.68 6.07 8.23
C TYR A 117 -7.45 6.84 9.53
N ILE A 118 -6.43 6.48 10.32
CA ILE A 118 -6.08 7.21 11.55
C ILE A 118 -5.81 8.68 11.24
N TYR A 119 -6.46 9.55 11.99
CA TYR A 119 -6.34 10.99 11.91
C TYR A 119 -5.71 11.54 13.20
N LEU A 120 -4.51 12.09 13.09
CA LEU A 120 -3.82 12.75 14.18
C LEU A 120 -3.04 13.94 13.62
N LYS A 121 -3.40 15.15 14.03
CA LYS A 121 -2.66 16.36 13.65
C LYS A 121 -1.29 16.38 14.32
N LEU A 122 -0.26 16.43 13.49
CA LEU A 122 1.13 16.60 13.94
C LEU A 122 1.57 18.06 13.91
N LEU A 123 0.81 18.91 13.23
CA LEU A 123 1.05 20.34 13.08
C LEU A 123 -0.24 21.10 13.39
N ASP A 124 -0.10 22.30 13.97
CA ASP A 124 -1.22 23.20 14.19
C ASP A 124 -1.80 23.67 12.85
N GLY A 125 -3.12 23.78 12.78
CA GLY A 125 -3.82 24.24 11.58
C GLY A 125 -5.25 23.71 11.46
N PRO A 126 -5.98 24.12 10.42
CA PRO A 126 -7.32 23.60 10.13
C PRO A 126 -7.27 22.11 9.79
N ASP A 127 -8.41 21.43 9.95
CA ASP A 127 -8.51 20.04 9.51
C ASP A 127 -8.25 19.94 8.00
N SER A 128 -7.37 19.01 7.61
CA SER A 128 -7.06 18.73 6.21
C SER A 128 -6.58 17.29 6.03
N LEU A 129 -6.37 16.86 4.78
CA LEU A 129 -5.81 15.54 4.47
C LEU A 129 -4.46 15.28 5.14
N ALA A 130 -3.69 16.34 5.48
CA ALA A 130 -2.40 16.23 6.15
C ALA A 130 -2.48 15.62 7.56
N GLY A 131 -3.68 15.56 8.16
CA GLY A 131 -3.89 14.89 9.45
C GLY A 131 -4.01 13.36 9.35
N PHE A 132 -4.21 12.79 8.16
CA PHE A 132 -4.23 11.33 8.00
C PHE A 132 -2.80 10.79 7.94
N LEU A 133 -2.47 9.91 8.89
CA LEU A 133 -1.08 9.51 9.10
C LEU A 133 -0.49 8.75 7.90
N VAL A 134 -1.27 7.93 7.20
CA VAL A 134 -0.80 7.16 6.03
C VAL A 134 -0.47 8.02 4.82
N LEU A 135 -0.86 9.30 4.82
CA LEU A 135 -0.54 10.25 3.75
C LEU A 135 0.76 11.01 4.04
N ASN A 136 1.27 10.95 5.27
CA ASN A 136 2.57 11.47 5.63
C ASN A 136 3.66 10.48 5.22
N GLU A 137 4.57 10.92 4.36
CA GLU A 137 5.67 10.07 3.85
C GLU A 137 6.57 9.48 4.94
N ARG A 138 6.65 10.15 6.09
CA ARG A 138 7.47 9.74 7.23
C ARG A 138 6.74 8.76 8.15
N ILE A 139 5.49 8.40 7.87
CA ILE A 139 4.73 7.47 8.69
C ILE A 139 4.27 6.29 7.86
N SER A 140 4.62 5.10 8.33
CA SER A 140 4.13 3.84 7.76
C SER A 140 3.23 3.13 8.76
N VAL A 141 2.13 2.56 8.28
CA VAL A 141 1.24 1.72 9.09
C VAL A 141 1.37 0.28 8.58
N VAL A 142 1.80 -0.62 9.47
CA VAL A 142 2.04 -2.03 9.15
C VAL A 142 1.28 -2.91 10.10
N ARG A 143 0.43 -3.79 9.58
CA ARG A 143 -0.21 -4.86 10.34
C ARG A 143 0.78 -6.02 10.50
N HIS A 144 0.89 -6.57 11.71
CA HIS A 144 1.86 -7.60 12.04
C HIS A 144 1.22 -8.79 12.74
N GLU A 145 1.39 -9.98 12.18
CA GLU A 145 0.97 -11.22 12.83
C GLU A 145 2.11 -11.76 13.71
N PRO A 146 1.91 -11.88 15.03
CA PRO A 146 2.92 -12.36 15.95
C PRO A 146 3.05 -13.89 15.86
N LEU A 147 4.08 -14.37 15.18
CA LEU A 147 4.40 -15.80 15.06
C LEU A 147 5.57 -16.20 15.96
N PRO A 148 5.59 -17.46 16.44
CA PRO A 148 6.70 -17.99 17.24
C PRO A 148 7.97 -18.22 16.42
N SER A 149 7.90 -18.11 15.09
CA SER A 149 9.07 -18.14 14.21
C SER A 149 9.80 -16.79 14.19
N PRO A 150 11.12 -16.80 13.98
CA PRO A 150 11.89 -15.57 13.79
C PRO A 150 11.31 -14.71 12.67
N HIS A 151 11.63 -13.42 12.70
CA HIS A 151 11.37 -12.56 11.55
C HIS A 151 12.04 -13.16 10.30
N PRO A 152 11.35 -13.16 9.14
CA PRO A 152 11.94 -13.62 7.90
C PRO A 152 13.21 -12.82 7.67
N LYS A 153 14.33 -13.54 7.56
CA LYS A 153 15.57 -12.91 7.10
C LYS A 153 15.31 -12.40 5.68
N PRO A 154 16.00 -11.34 5.26
CA PRO A 154 16.02 -11.05 3.85
C PRO A 154 16.47 -12.32 3.11
N GLY A 155 15.70 -12.69 2.08
CA GLY A 155 16.00 -13.88 1.29
C GLY A 155 17.35 -13.74 0.58
N LYS A 156 17.59 -14.67 -0.34
CA LYS A 156 18.70 -14.62 -1.30
C LYS A 156 18.99 -13.17 -1.75
N THR A 157 20.25 -12.82 -1.77
CA THR A 157 20.71 -11.48 -2.16
C THR A 157 20.39 -11.23 -3.64
N LEU A 158 20.38 -9.98 -4.11
CA LEU A 158 20.20 -9.76 -5.56
C LEU A 158 21.40 -10.29 -6.34
N ALA A 159 22.58 -10.36 -5.72
CA ALA A 159 23.72 -11.13 -6.22
C ALA A 159 23.39 -12.62 -6.50
N ASP A 160 22.39 -13.19 -5.81
CA ASP A 160 21.92 -14.57 -6.03
C ASP A 160 20.82 -14.66 -7.12
N PHE A 161 20.33 -13.53 -7.65
CA PHE A 161 19.24 -13.47 -8.63
C PHE A 161 19.66 -12.80 -9.94
N SER A 162 19.79 -13.58 -11.01
CA SER A 162 19.83 -13.03 -12.38
C SER A 162 18.45 -12.62 -12.90
N ASP A 163 17.38 -13.07 -12.23
CA ASP A 163 15.99 -12.95 -12.66
C ASP A 163 15.04 -12.91 -11.45
N VAL A 164 14.15 -11.91 -11.39
CA VAL A 164 13.07 -11.78 -10.40
C VAL A 164 11.74 -12.03 -11.11
N ARG A 165 11.04 -13.07 -10.68
CA ARG A 165 9.76 -13.49 -11.28
C ARG A 165 8.58 -12.91 -10.51
N LEU A 166 7.73 -12.20 -11.24
CA LEU A 166 6.40 -11.81 -10.82
C LEU A 166 5.38 -12.73 -11.50
N LEU A 167 4.52 -13.38 -10.72
CA LEU A 167 3.35 -14.09 -11.23
C LEU A 167 2.13 -13.20 -11.05
N VAL A 168 1.45 -12.84 -12.14
CA VAL A 168 0.17 -12.12 -12.13
C VAL A 168 -0.92 -13.09 -12.53
N ALA A 169 -1.70 -13.56 -11.57
CA ALA A 169 -2.78 -14.51 -11.78
C ALA A 169 -4.13 -13.80 -11.68
N ALA A 170 -4.99 -14.01 -12.67
CA ALA A 170 -6.27 -13.33 -12.77
C ALA A 170 -7.43 -14.31 -12.99
N ALA A 171 -8.52 -14.14 -12.24
CA ALA A 171 -9.73 -14.93 -12.39
C ALA A 171 -10.99 -14.08 -12.17
N SER A 172 -11.93 -14.16 -13.11
CA SER A 172 -13.26 -13.57 -13.00
C SER A 172 -14.27 -14.49 -13.71
N PRO A 173 -14.54 -15.70 -13.17
CA PRO A 173 -15.44 -16.65 -13.81
C PRO A 173 -16.86 -16.08 -13.89
N LYS A 174 -17.60 -16.42 -14.94
CA LYS A 174 -18.94 -15.87 -15.22
C LYS A 174 -20.02 -16.66 -14.48
N VAL A 175 -19.97 -16.63 -13.15
CA VAL A 175 -20.90 -17.37 -12.27
C VAL A 175 -22.01 -16.45 -11.78
N ALA A 176 -23.23 -16.98 -11.64
CA ALA A 176 -24.35 -16.23 -11.07
C ALA A 176 -24.03 -15.78 -9.63
N GLY A 177 -24.22 -14.49 -9.34
CA GLY A 177 -23.96 -13.88 -8.04
C GLY A 177 -22.67 -13.08 -7.96
N LEU A 178 -21.68 -13.41 -8.80
CA LEU A 178 -20.44 -12.64 -8.95
C LEU A 178 -20.61 -11.56 -10.01
N SER A 179 -20.24 -10.34 -9.65
CA SER A 179 -20.17 -9.25 -10.62
C SER A 179 -18.92 -9.39 -11.50
N PRO A 180 -18.99 -9.12 -12.81
CA PRO A 180 -17.82 -9.17 -13.67
C PRO A 180 -16.75 -8.16 -13.25
N LEU A 181 -15.47 -8.56 -13.30
CA LEU A 181 -14.31 -7.69 -13.08
C LEU A 181 -13.54 -7.49 -14.40
N ASP A 182 -12.98 -6.29 -14.62
CA ASP A 182 -12.01 -6.06 -15.69
C ASP A 182 -10.59 -6.41 -15.23
N VAL A 183 -10.38 -7.70 -14.94
CA VAL A 183 -9.06 -8.19 -14.50
C VAL A 183 -7.97 -8.07 -15.57
N LYS A 184 -8.36 -7.94 -16.86
CA LYS A 184 -7.41 -7.75 -17.96
C LYS A 184 -6.69 -6.42 -17.82
N LYS A 185 -7.42 -5.36 -17.46
CA LYS A 185 -6.85 -4.03 -17.26
C LYS A 185 -5.84 -4.01 -16.12
N GLU A 186 -6.13 -4.68 -14.99
CA GLU A 186 -5.17 -4.81 -13.88
C GLU A 186 -3.92 -5.59 -14.31
N VAL A 187 -4.09 -6.71 -15.03
CA VAL A 187 -2.96 -7.51 -15.55
C VAL A 187 -2.09 -6.69 -16.52
N ASP A 188 -2.69 -5.99 -17.47
CA ASP A 188 -1.97 -5.15 -18.44
C ASP A 188 -1.22 -4.01 -17.74
N LEU A 189 -1.80 -3.44 -16.69
CA LEU A 189 -1.16 -2.42 -15.89
C LEU A 189 0.06 -2.94 -15.15
N VAL A 190 -0.08 -4.06 -14.44
CA VAL A 190 1.04 -4.66 -13.70
C VAL A 190 2.15 -5.04 -14.68
N LYS A 191 1.80 -5.64 -15.83
CA LYS A 191 2.75 -5.97 -16.88
C LYS A 191 3.48 -4.74 -17.40
N THR A 192 2.77 -3.64 -17.66
CA THR A 192 3.37 -2.38 -18.13
C THR A 192 4.27 -1.76 -17.07
N ALA A 193 3.83 -1.73 -15.81
CA ALA A 193 4.63 -1.22 -14.70
C ALA A 193 5.94 -2.00 -14.57
N VAL A 194 5.88 -3.33 -14.73
CA VAL A 194 7.03 -4.24 -14.61
C VAL A 194 7.95 -4.20 -15.83
N GLN A 195 7.44 -3.88 -17.03
CA GLN A 195 8.31 -3.57 -18.17
C GLN A 195 9.19 -2.33 -17.94
N GLY A 196 8.72 -1.41 -17.10
CA GLY A 196 9.52 -0.27 -16.62
C GLY A 196 10.48 -0.63 -15.49
N PHE A 197 10.43 -1.84 -14.92
CA PHE A 197 11.41 -2.28 -13.92
C PHE A 197 12.72 -2.60 -14.63
N ASN A 198 13.70 -1.71 -14.49
CA ASN A 198 15.09 -2.07 -14.73
C ASN A 198 15.83 -2.08 -13.39
N LEU A 199 15.97 -3.27 -12.81
CA LEU A 199 16.93 -3.49 -11.74
C LEU A 199 18.27 -3.74 -12.43
N GLU A 200 19.26 -2.85 -12.25
CA GLU A 200 20.56 -2.93 -12.93
C GLU A 200 21.23 -4.33 -12.81
N GLY A 201 21.26 -5.10 -13.89
CA GLY A 201 21.81 -6.47 -13.85
C GLY A 201 20.88 -7.56 -13.30
N VAL A 202 19.61 -7.24 -13.04
CA VAL A 202 18.57 -8.20 -12.64
C VAL A 202 17.39 -8.07 -13.59
N ARG A 203 17.10 -9.13 -14.34
CA ARG A 203 15.92 -9.17 -15.21
C ARG A 203 14.67 -9.27 -14.34
N VAL A 204 13.63 -8.51 -14.64
CA VAL A 204 12.31 -8.70 -14.02
C VAL A 204 11.38 -9.25 -15.08
N THR A 205 10.79 -10.41 -14.82
CA THR A 205 9.83 -11.04 -15.74
C THR A 205 8.46 -11.14 -15.08
N ALA A 206 7.41 -10.83 -15.85
CA ALA A 206 6.03 -11.02 -15.42
C ALA A 206 5.39 -12.18 -16.22
N ASP A 207 5.10 -13.28 -15.53
CA ASP A 207 4.26 -14.37 -16.05
C ASP A 207 2.80 -14.01 -15.75
N THR A 208 1.94 -13.97 -16.77
CA THR A 208 0.52 -13.60 -16.61
C THR A 208 -0.40 -14.79 -16.91
N LEU A 209 -1.33 -15.09 -16.01
CA LEU A 209 -2.37 -16.11 -16.20
C LEU A 209 -3.75 -15.47 -16.18
N MET A 210 -4.53 -15.67 -17.24
CA MET A 210 -5.92 -15.22 -17.34
C MET A 210 -6.87 -16.40 -17.17
N ASN A 211 -7.98 -16.20 -16.46
CA ASN A 211 -8.92 -17.25 -16.09
C ASN A 211 -8.19 -18.42 -15.40
N VAL A 212 -7.33 -18.08 -14.44
CA VAL A 212 -6.45 -19.06 -13.81
C VAL A 212 -7.24 -20.17 -13.12
N THR A 213 -6.86 -21.42 -13.37
CA THR A 213 -7.36 -22.60 -12.66
C THR A 213 -6.39 -23.01 -11.56
N ARG A 214 -6.85 -23.82 -10.60
CA ARG A 214 -6.01 -24.29 -9.49
C ARG A 214 -4.75 -25.01 -9.97
N GLN A 215 -4.88 -25.87 -10.99
CA GLN A 215 -3.74 -26.59 -11.56
C GLN A 215 -2.76 -25.63 -12.22
N GLN A 216 -3.24 -24.67 -13.02
CA GLN A 216 -2.39 -23.68 -13.67
C GLN A 216 -1.64 -22.80 -12.66
N LEU A 217 -2.31 -22.42 -11.56
CA LEU A 217 -1.68 -21.69 -10.48
C LEU A 217 -0.57 -22.53 -9.82
N ALA A 218 -0.85 -23.79 -9.48
CA ALA A 218 0.14 -24.70 -8.89
C ALA A 218 1.37 -24.86 -9.81
N ASP A 219 1.16 -25.09 -11.11
CA ASP A 219 2.24 -25.25 -12.10
C ASP A 219 3.08 -23.98 -12.23
N ALA A 220 2.45 -22.80 -12.20
CA ALA A 220 3.18 -21.53 -12.26
C ALA A 220 3.99 -21.24 -11.00
N LEU A 221 3.50 -21.65 -9.82
CA LEU A 221 4.22 -21.50 -8.56
C LEU A 221 5.47 -22.39 -8.48
N LEU A 222 5.55 -23.49 -9.24
CA LEU A 222 6.78 -24.29 -9.37
C LEU A 222 7.95 -23.50 -9.97
N LYS A 223 7.67 -22.41 -10.70
CA LYS A 223 8.70 -21.50 -11.22
C LYS A 223 9.24 -20.52 -10.16
N GLN A 224 8.81 -20.66 -8.90
CA GLN A 224 9.26 -19.88 -7.75
C GLN A 224 9.13 -18.36 -7.95
N PRO A 225 7.92 -17.84 -8.23
CA PRO A 225 7.73 -16.39 -8.31
C PRO A 225 8.01 -15.74 -6.96
N TYR A 226 8.87 -14.72 -6.99
CA TYR A 226 9.25 -13.94 -5.83
C TYR A 226 8.13 -13.01 -5.37
N VAL A 227 7.36 -12.51 -6.34
CA VAL A 227 6.14 -11.73 -6.12
C VAL A 227 4.96 -12.45 -6.75
N PHE A 228 3.86 -12.57 -6.01
CA PHE A 228 2.58 -13.07 -6.49
C PHE A 228 1.56 -11.95 -6.45
N HIS A 229 0.88 -11.69 -7.57
CA HIS A 229 -0.23 -10.76 -7.67
C HIS A 229 -1.47 -11.54 -8.07
N PHE A 230 -2.57 -11.37 -7.33
CA PHE A 230 -3.88 -11.90 -7.67
C PHE A 230 -4.88 -10.80 -7.97
N ALA A 231 -5.51 -10.88 -9.14
CA ALA A 231 -6.58 -10.02 -9.61
C ALA A 231 -7.87 -10.83 -9.76
N GLY A 232 -8.84 -10.69 -8.86
CA GLY A 232 -10.06 -11.49 -8.91
C GLY A 232 -10.92 -11.37 -7.67
N HIS A 233 -11.85 -12.32 -7.52
CA HIS A 233 -12.77 -12.34 -6.39
C HIS A 233 -12.23 -13.11 -5.18
N GLY A 234 -12.58 -12.63 -3.98
CA GLY A 234 -12.49 -13.37 -2.73
C GLY A 234 -13.89 -13.69 -2.20
N THR A 235 -14.03 -14.80 -1.47
CA THR A 235 -15.28 -15.15 -0.78
C THR A 235 -14.99 -15.61 0.64
N SER A 236 -15.96 -15.42 1.53
CA SER A 236 -15.92 -15.86 2.91
C SER A 236 -17.16 -16.69 3.21
N VAL A 237 -16.95 -17.87 3.81
CA VAL A 237 -18.02 -18.77 4.24
C VAL A 237 -17.85 -19.03 5.73
N ILE A 238 -18.91 -18.85 6.49
CA ILE A 238 -18.96 -19.26 7.89
C ILE A 238 -19.41 -20.73 7.92
N GLY A 239 -18.62 -21.59 8.56
CA GLY A 239 -18.91 -23.02 8.62
C GLY A 239 -18.26 -23.70 9.81
N ARG A 240 -18.64 -24.94 10.07
CA ARG A 240 -17.99 -25.76 11.10
C ARG A 240 -16.67 -26.32 10.57
N ASP A 241 -15.68 -26.33 11.44
CA ASP A 241 -14.40 -27.00 11.23
C ASP A 241 -14.61 -28.49 11.53
N ASP A 242 -14.36 -29.37 10.54
CA ASP A 242 -14.55 -30.82 10.68
C ASP A 242 -13.73 -31.42 11.83
N PHE A 243 -12.63 -30.76 12.20
CA PHE A 243 -11.74 -31.18 13.29
C PHE A 243 -12.00 -30.46 14.61
N ASN A 244 -12.91 -29.48 14.64
CA ASN A 244 -13.17 -28.69 15.84
C ASN A 244 -14.68 -28.54 16.11
N ARG A 245 -15.16 -29.16 17.20
CA ARG A 245 -16.55 -29.00 17.68
C ARG A 245 -16.84 -27.62 18.31
N GLY A 246 -15.91 -26.68 18.15
CA GLY A 246 -16.05 -25.30 18.59
C GLY A 246 -17.04 -24.48 17.75
N PRO A 247 -17.15 -23.17 18.00
CA PRO A 247 -17.99 -22.28 17.22
C PRO A 247 -17.61 -22.29 15.74
N GLU A 248 -18.58 -21.95 14.88
CA GLU A 248 -18.36 -21.81 13.45
C GLU A 248 -17.22 -20.83 13.18
N LYS A 249 -16.34 -21.21 12.25
CA LYS A 249 -15.21 -20.39 11.81
C LYS A 249 -15.50 -19.81 10.44
N GLN A 250 -15.08 -18.57 10.27
CA GLN A 250 -15.03 -17.92 8.98
C GLN A 250 -13.85 -18.52 8.18
N SER A 251 -14.16 -19.08 7.02
CA SER A 251 -13.19 -19.63 6.06
C SER A 251 -13.18 -18.76 4.81
N VAL A 252 -12.00 -18.34 4.36
CA VAL A 252 -11.86 -17.39 3.26
C VAL A 252 -11.12 -18.03 2.10
N SER A 253 -11.56 -17.75 0.87
CA SER A 253 -11.03 -18.36 -0.36
C SER A 253 -10.90 -17.35 -1.49
N LEU A 254 -9.95 -17.59 -2.39
CA LEU A 254 -9.93 -16.98 -3.72
C LEU A 254 -10.91 -17.71 -4.62
N ILE A 255 -11.56 -16.97 -5.51
CA ILE A 255 -12.39 -17.53 -6.58
C ILE A 255 -11.52 -17.68 -7.83
N LEU A 256 -11.33 -18.92 -8.26
CA LEU A 256 -10.59 -19.29 -9.47
C LEU A 256 -11.56 -19.80 -10.55
N ALA A 257 -11.07 -19.91 -11.77
CA ALA A 257 -11.80 -20.62 -12.81
C ALA A 257 -11.73 -22.14 -12.58
N GLN A 258 -12.82 -22.86 -12.87
CA GLN A 258 -12.82 -24.32 -12.87
C GLN A 258 -12.41 -24.87 -14.24
N ASP A 259 -11.62 -25.94 -14.26
CA ASP A 259 -11.20 -26.60 -15.50
C ASP A 259 -12.41 -27.00 -16.36
N GLY A 260 -12.36 -26.64 -17.65
CA GLY A 260 -13.34 -27.05 -18.66
C GLY A 260 -14.72 -26.35 -18.59
N ALA A 261 -14.92 -25.35 -17.72
CA ALA A 261 -16.21 -24.64 -17.61
C ALA A 261 -16.04 -23.16 -17.23
N ALA A 262 -16.39 -22.25 -18.14
CA ALA A 262 -16.26 -20.80 -17.94
C ALA A 262 -17.33 -20.19 -17.00
N ASP A 263 -18.37 -20.96 -16.70
CA ASP A 263 -19.53 -20.63 -15.87
C ASP A 263 -19.48 -21.26 -14.47
N LYS A 264 -18.34 -21.86 -14.11
CA LYS A 264 -18.12 -22.46 -12.78
C LYS A 264 -16.91 -21.85 -12.07
N GLU A 265 -16.99 -21.86 -10.75
CA GLU A 265 -15.93 -21.40 -9.85
C GLU A 265 -15.25 -22.58 -9.14
N ASP A 266 -13.96 -22.41 -8.88
CA ASP A 266 -13.24 -23.18 -7.87
C ASP A 266 -12.84 -22.25 -6.72
N ARG A 267 -12.91 -22.76 -5.47
CA ARG A 267 -12.61 -21.99 -4.26
C ARG A 267 -11.28 -22.46 -3.67
N LEU A 268 -10.25 -21.64 -3.83
CA LEU A 268 -8.94 -21.91 -3.23
C LEU A 268 -8.85 -21.28 -1.85
N GLY A 269 -8.90 -22.11 -0.79
CA GLY A 269 -8.86 -21.65 0.58
C GLY A 269 -7.56 -20.91 0.93
N ALA A 270 -7.64 -19.91 1.81
CA ALA A 270 -6.51 -19.07 2.17
C ALA A 270 -5.33 -19.86 2.76
N ALA A 271 -5.59 -20.89 3.59
CA ALA A 271 -4.55 -21.75 4.16
C ALA A 271 -3.84 -22.61 3.10
N GLU A 272 -4.57 -23.05 2.08
CA GLU A 272 -4.02 -23.80 0.96
C GLU A 272 -3.17 -22.89 0.06
N LEU A 273 -3.70 -21.72 -0.31
CA LEU A 273 -2.93 -20.70 -1.02
C LEU A 273 -1.63 -20.37 -0.26
N ALA A 274 -1.72 -20.18 1.06
CA ALA A 274 -0.56 -19.86 1.88
C ALA A 274 0.51 -20.95 1.83
N THR A 275 0.09 -22.22 1.87
CA THR A 275 0.98 -23.37 1.72
C THR A 275 1.65 -23.39 0.36
N MET A 276 0.89 -23.13 -0.72
CA MET A 276 1.42 -23.06 -2.08
C MET A 276 2.45 -21.93 -2.24
N LEU A 277 2.13 -20.71 -1.79
CA LEU A 277 3.01 -19.54 -1.87
C LEU A 277 4.27 -19.68 -1.01
N ARG A 278 4.15 -20.27 0.18
CA ARG A 278 5.31 -20.56 1.04
C ARG A 278 6.22 -21.58 0.38
N GLY A 279 5.64 -22.64 -0.20
CA GLY A 279 6.36 -23.69 -0.92
C GLY A 279 7.10 -23.18 -2.15
N SER A 280 6.58 -22.17 -2.84
CA SER A 280 7.24 -21.52 -3.98
C SER A 280 8.32 -20.49 -3.58
N GLY A 281 8.47 -20.20 -2.29
CA GLY A 281 9.40 -19.17 -1.81
C GLY A 281 8.95 -17.75 -2.11
N THR A 282 7.65 -17.53 -2.32
CA THR A 282 7.09 -16.19 -2.56
C THR A 282 7.33 -15.29 -1.34
N ARG A 283 7.78 -14.06 -1.60
CA ARG A 283 8.17 -13.09 -0.56
C ARG A 283 7.19 -11.94 -0.42
N LEU A 284 6.49 -11.60 -1.49
CA LEU A 284 5.42 -10.61 -1.50
C LEU A 284 4.19 -11.18 -2.19
N ALA A 285 3.04 -11.14 -1.51
CA ALA A 285 1.73 -11.36 -2.12
C ALA A 285 0.98 -10.03 -2.27
N VAL A 286 0.30 -9.80 -3.38
CA VAL A 286 -0.55 -8.63 -3.62
C VAL A 286 -1.94 -9.13 -4.01
N LEU A 287 -2.95 -8.78 -3.23
CA LEU A 287 -4.34 -9.17 -3.41
C LEU A 287 -5.15 -7.94 -3.85
N GLY A 288 -5.42 -7.86 -5.15
CA GLY A 288 -6.19 -6.78 -5.76
C GLY A 288 -7.69 -6.94 -5.52
N ALA A 289 -8.43 -5.82 -5.49
CA ALA A 289 -9.90 -5.79 -5.42
C ALA A 289 -10.43 -4.79 -6.46
N CYS A 290 -10.67 -5.26 -7.68
CA CYS A 290 -11.26 -4.43 -8.74
C CYS A 290 -12.76 -4.18 -8.51
N ASP A 291 -13.23 -3.03 -9.00
CA ASP A 291 -14.63 -2.62 -8.92
C ASP A 291 -15.52 -3.54 -9.79
N SER A 292 -16.62 -4.00 -9.19
CA SER A 292 -17.59 -4.91 -9.79
C SER A 292 -18.99 -4.28 -9.92
N GLY A 293 -19.14 -3.01 -9.51
CA GLY A 293 -20.39 -2.26 -9.57
C GLY A 293 -21.38 -2.54 -8.43
N LYS A 294 -21.11 -3.49 -7.53
CA LYS A 294 -21.91 -3.72 -6.31
C LYS A 294 -21.20 -3.14 -5.08
N ARG A 295 -21.58 -1.92 -4.71
CA ARG A 295 -21.25 -1.36 -3.39
C ARG A 295 -21.93 -2.22 -2.33
N ASN A 296 -21.23 -2.66 -1.27
CA ASN A 296 -21.78 -2.75 0.11
C ASN A 296 -20.97 -3.56 1.15
N GLU A 297 -19.79 -4.12 0.87
CA GLU A 297 -19.14 -5.00 1.86
C GLU A 297 -17.62 -4.78 1.96
N ARG A 298 -17.08 -5.02 3.16
CA ARG A 298 -15.63 -5.09 3.38
C ARG A 298 -15.09 -6.29 2.63
N TYR A 299 -13.98 -6.12 1.91
CA TYR A 299 -13.44 -7.20 1.10
C TYR A 299 -12.81 -8.27 2.02
N PRO A 300 -12.99 -9.57 1.75
CA PRO A 300 -12.41 -10.64 2.57
C PRO A 300 -10.87 -10.71 2.57
N TRP A 301 -10.18 -9.80 1.88
CA TRP A 301 -8.72 -9.85 1.76
C TRP A 301 -7.97 -9.62 3.05
N ASP A 302 -8.55 -8.92 4.03
CA ASP A 302 -7.90 -8.80 5.33
C ASP A 302 -7.77 -10.16 6.04
N ASP A 303 -8.77 -11.02 5.90
CA ASP A 303 -8.74 -12.36 6.47
C ASP A 303 -7.81 -13.29 5.68
N VAL A 304 -7.78 -13.18 4.34
CA VAL A 304 -6.79 -13.89 3.51
C VAL A 304 -5.37 -13.43 3.85
N ALA A 305 -5.14 -12.11 3.94
CA ALA A 305 -3.83 -11.55 4.26
C ALA A 305 -3.37 -11.95 5.66
N GLY A 306 -4.27 -11.98 6.64
CA GLY A 306 -4.01 -12.53 7.97
C GLY A 306 -3.60 -14.00 7.92
N ALA A 307 -4.29 -14.83 7.12
CA ALA A 307 -3.94 -16.24 6.94
C ALA A 307 -2.58 -16.43 6.23
N LEU A 308 -2.30 -15.65 5.17
CA LEU A 308 -1.01 -15.65 4.47
C LEU A 308 0.13 -15.20 5.41
N ALA A 309 -0.09 -14.13 6.18
CA ALA A 309 0.85 -13.65 7.18
C ALA A 309 1.12 -14.72 8.25
N SER A 310 0.06 -15.41 8.70
CA SER A 310 0.14 -16.49 9.68
C SER A 310 0.92 -17.71 9.17
N ALA A 311 0.89 -17.93 7.86
CA ALA A 311 1.66 -18.97 7.19
C ALA A 311 3.09 -18.53 6.81
N GLU A 312 3.57 -17.44 7.40
CA GLU A 312 4.94 -16.92 7.22
C GLU A 312 5.23 -16.35 5.82
N ILE A 313 4.21 -15.96 5.04
CA ILE A 313 4.44 -15.10 3.88
C ILE A 313 4.99 -13.76 4.39
N PRO A 314 6.19 -13.32 3.95
CA PRO A 314 6.90 -12.20 4.58
C PRO A 314 6.19 -10.85 4.51
N ALA A 315 5.53 -10.56 3.40
CA ALA A 315 4.76 -9.34 3.19
C ALA A 315 3.54 -9.59 2.29
N ILE A 316 2.45 -8.89 2.60
CA ILE A 316 1.20 -8.95 1.84
C ILE A 316 0.66 -7.52 1.68
N ILE A 317 0.27 -7.15 0.46
CA ILE A 317 -0.61 -6.01 0.19
C ILE A 317 -2.01 -6.54 -0.06
N ALA A 318 -2.99 -5.99 0.64
CA ALA A 318 -4.40 -6.37 0.49
C ALA A 318 -5.27 -5.12 0.38
N MET A 319 -6.24 -5.12 -0.54
CA MET A 319 -7.23 -4.06 -0.62
C MET A 319 -8.39 -4.37 0.33
N GLN A 320 -8.58 -3.57 1.38
CA GLN A 320 -9.61 -3.84 2.41
C GLN A 320 -11.06 -3.54 1.95
N TYR A 321 -11.20 -2.77 0.87
CA TYR A 321 -12.45 -2.40 0.22
C TYR A 321 -12.28 -2.50 -1.31
N GLU A 322 -13.38 -2.41 -2.05
CA GLU A 322 -13.32 -2.27 -3.52
C GLU A 322 -12.59 -0.99 -3.92
N VAL A 323 -11.74 -1.09 -4.93
CA VAL A 323 -11.00 0.03 -5.50
C VAL A 323 -11.49 0.28 -6.93
N VAL A 324 -11.84 1.53 -7.23
CA VAL A 324 -12.14 2.02 -8.57
C VAL A 324 -10.92 1.79 -9.45
N ASP A 325 -11.14 1.33 -10.69
CA ASP A 325 -10.05 0.99 -11.60
C ASP A 325 -8.96 2.06 -11.74
N GLU A 326 -9.34 3.34 -11.84
CA GLU A 326 -8.38 4.44 -11.97
C GLU A 326 -7.48 4.57 -10.74
N GLN A 327 -8.05 4.33 -9.55
CA GLN A 327 -7.33 4.34 -8.28
C GLN A 327 -6.44 3.10 -8.12
N ALA A 328 -6.93 1.92 -8.49
CA ALA A 328 -6.13 0.69 -8.52
C ALA A 328 -4.95 0.83 -9.50
N THR A 329 -5.20 1.49 -10.63
CA THR A 329 -4.19 1.81 -11.65
C THR A 329 -3.12 2.74 -11.09
N ALA A 330 -3.52 3.85 -10.48
CA ALA A 330 -2.61 4.82 -9.89
C ALA A 330 -1.76 4.18 -8.78
N PHE A 331 -2.38 3.39 -7.89
CA PHE A 331 -1.69 2.64 -6.85
C PHE A 331 -0.69 1.66 -7.44
N GLY A 332 -1.14 0.73 -8.28
CA GLY A 332 -0.32 -0.36 -8.81
C GLY A 332 0.90 0.17 -9.56
N ARG A 333 0.70 1.14 -10.44
CA ARG A 333 1.80 1.74 -11.21
C ARG A 333 2.89 2.29 -10.29
N ASN A 334 2.53 3.08 -9.29
CA ASN A 334 3.51 3.74 -8.42
C ASN A 334 4.11 2.79 -7.38
N PHE A 335 3.30 1.88 -6.84
CA PHE A 335 3.76 0.84 -5.93
C PHE A 335 4.82 -0.04 -6.59
N TYR A 336 4.52 -0.60 -7.77
CA TYR A 336 5.47 -1.43 -8.48
C TYR A 336 6.70 -0.59 -8.91
N THR A 337 6.51 0.61 -9.49
CA THR A 337 7.66 1.47 -9.86
C THR A 337 8.59 1.73 -8.66
N ALA A 338 8.05 2.07 -7.49
CA ALA A 338 8.83 2.27 -6.27
C ALA A 338 9.65 1.03 -5.88
N LEU A 339 9.03 -0.16 -5.92
CA LEU A 339 9.74 -1.42 -5.66
C LEU A 339 10.86 -1.68 -6.68
N GLY A 340 10.60 -1.40 -7.96
CA GLY A 340 11.60 -1.52 -9.03
C GLY A 340 12.77 -0.56 -8.88
N LEU A 341 12.54 0.61 -8.27
CA LEU A 341 13.59 1.58 -7.93
C LEU A 341 14.37 1.22 -6.66
N GLY A 342 13.97 0.15 -5.96
CA GLY A 342 14.63 -0.33 -4.75
C GLY A 342 14.16 0.35 -3.47
N LEU A 343 12.98 0.97 -3.46
CA LEU A 343 12.38 1.53 -2.25
C LEU A 343 11.82 0.44 -1.33
N SER A 344 11.67 0.75 -0.04
CA SER A 344 11.03 -0.14 0.94
C SER A 344 9.57 -0.38 0.59
N LEU A 345 8.98 -1.43 1.14
CA LEU A 345 7.53 -1.64 1.07
C LEU A 345 6.76 -0.46 1.68
N ASP A 346 7.29 0.15 2.74
CA ASP A 346 6.69 1.33 3.39
C ASP A 346 6.60 2.52 2.43
N GLU A 347 7.72 2.85 1.78
CA GLU A 347 7.80 3.92 0.78
C GLU A 347 6.95 3.59 -0.45
N ALA A 348 6.99 2.35 -0.94
CA ALA A 348 6.21 1.93 -2.10
C ALA A 348 4.71 2.01 -1.86
N VAL A 349 4.23 1.60 -0.67
CA VAL A 349 2.82 1.74 -0.29
C VAL A 349 2.45 3.21 -0.19
N TRP A 350 3.28 4.05 0.45
CA TRP A 350 3.02 5.49 0.52
C TRP A 350 2.94 6.11 -0.88
N SER A 351 3.87 5.80 -1.78
CA SER A 351 3.85 6.31 -3.16
C SER A 351 2.57 5.89 -3.91
N GLY A 352 2.11 4.66 -3.69
CA GLY A 352 0.82 4.20 -4.21
C GLY A 352 -0.35 5.04 -3.68
N ARG A 353 -0.41 5.30 -2.36
CA ARG A 353 -1.46 6.14 -1.76
C ARG A 353 -1.41 7.59 -2.23
N ALA A 354 -0.21 8.16 -2.36
CA ALA A 354 -0.02 9.52 -2.86
C ALA A 354 -0.52 9.66 -4.31
N ALA A 355 -0.26 8.65 -5.15
CA ALA A 355 -0.78 8.64 -6.51
C ALA A 355 -2.31 8.56 -6.57
N MET A 356 -2.93 7.82 -5.65
CA MET A 356 -4.39 7.73 -5.55
C MET A 356 -5.05 9.09 -5.25
N LEU A 357 -4.40 9.92 -4.43
CA LEU A 357 -4.86 11.30 -4.18
C LEU A 357 -4.84 12.18 -5.43
N GLN A 358 -3.86 11.98 -6.32
CA GLN A 358 -3.68 12.83 -7.50
C GLN A 358 -4.74 12.60 -8.58
N VAL A 359 -5.33 11.39 -8.61
CA VAL A 359 -6.41 11.04 -9.56
C VAL A 359 -7.80 11.18 -8.95
N THR A 360 -7.90 11.69 -7.72
CA THR A 360 -9.17 11.96 -7.06
C THR A 360 -9.91 13.11 -7.75
N SER A 361 -11.21 12.93 -8.03
CA SER A 361 -12.06 13.98 -8.59
C SER A 361 -12.20 15.17 -7.63
N ALA A 362 -12.05 16.39 -8.14
CA ALA A 362 -12.18 17.63 -7.40
C ALA A 362 -13.64 18.10 -7.20
N ASP A 363 -14.64 17.25 -7.45
CA ASP A 363 -16.04 17.61 -7.25
C ASP A 363 -16.34 17.84 -5.76
N VAL A 364 -16.46 19.11 -5.40
CA VAL A 364 -16.76 19.57 -4.03
C VAL A 364 -18.11 19.09 -3.51
N ASN A 365 -19.00 18.60 -4.37
CA ASN A 365 -20.31 18.06 -3.99
C ASN A 365 -20.31 16.52 -3.92
N ALA A 366 -19.23 15.85 -4.31
CA ALA A 366 -19.10 14.41 -4.21
C ALA A 366 -18.67 14.00 -2.78
N PRO A 367 -19.02 12.77 -2.32
CA PRO A 367 -18.41 12.18 -1.14
C PRO A 367 -16.87 12.22 -1.24
N VAL A 368 -16.19 12.32 -0.09
CA VAL A 368 -14.73 12.35 -0.08
C VAL A 368 -14.17 11.05 -0.65
N ASP A 369 -13.19 11.16 -1.55
CA ASP A 369 -12.45 9.99 -2.00
C ASP A 369 -11.57 9.47 -0.86
N VAL A 370 -11.89 8.26 -0.43
CA VAL A 370 -11.26 7.54 0.66
C VAL A 370 -10.33 6.46 0.15
N GLN A 371 -10.15 6.32 -1.16
CA GLN A 371 -9.52 5.12 -1.74
C GLN A 371 -8.04 5.01 -1.40
N TRP A 372 -7.34 6.12 -1.17
CA TRP A 372 -5.96 6.14 -0.67
C TRP A 372 -5.79 5.38 0.66
N GLY A 373 -6.85 5.17 1.45
CA GLY A 373 -6.82 4.40 2.69
C GLY A 373 -6.98 2.88 2.49
N VAL A 374 -7.46 2.45 1.31
CA VAL A 374 -7.86 1.05 1.02
C VAL A 374 -6.69 0.05 1.04
N PRO A 375 -5.51 0.35 0.48
CA PRO A 375 -4.39 -0.60 0.53
C PRO A 375 -3.95 -0.84 1.97
N VAL A 376 -3.72 -2.09 2.34
CA VAL A 376 -3.25 -2.53 3.67
C VAL A 376 -1.94 -3.28 3.51
N LEU A 377 -0.95 -2.97 4.34
CA LEU A 377 0.33 -3.67 4.38
C LEU A 377 0.39 -4.57 5.61
N TYR A 378 0.41 -5.89 5.39
CA TYR A 378 0.85 -6.87 6.38
C TYR A 378 2.33 -7.16 6.14
N SER A 379 3.17 -7.05 7.17
CA SER A 379 4.59 -7.35 7.01
C SER A 379 5.26 -7.84 8.28
N ARG A 380 6.08 -8.88 8.11
CA ARG A 380 7.02 -9.38 9.12
C ARG A 380 8.47 -8.96 8.83
N LEU A 381 8.72 -8.20 7.76
CA LEU A 381 10.05 -7.65 7.46
C LEU A 381 10.37 -6.51 8.44
N SER A 382 11.59 -6.53 8.99
CA SER A 382 12.02 -5.59 10.04
C SER A 382 12.32 -4.19 9.51
N ASP A 383 12.83 -4.08 8.28
CA ASP A 383 13.22 -2.83 7.62
C ASP A 383 12.34 -2.52 6.40
N GLY A 384 11.35 -3.37 6.11
CA GLY A 384 10.50 -3.24 4.92
C GLY A 384 11.20 -3.67 3.64
N ALA A 385 12.40 -4.27 3.74
CA ALA A 385 13.21 -4.62 2.59
C ALA A 385 12.77 -5.90 1.90
N LEU A 386 12.14 -5.73 0.74
CA LEU A 386 11.92 -6.84 -0.17
C LEU A 386 13.21 -7.21 -0.92
N PHE A 387 14.07 -6.22 -1.19
CA PHE A 387 15.34 -6.31 -1.92
C PHE A 387 16.49 -5.53 -1.22
N PRO A 388 17.05 -6.01 -0.10
CA PRO A 388 17.96 -5.22 0.76
C PRO A 388 19.22 -4.70 0.08
N GLU A 389 19.81 -5.45 -0.85
CA GLU A 389 21.02 -5.00 -1.56
C GLU A 389 20.77 -3.78 -2.46
N ARG A 390 19.55 -3.62 -2.97
CA ARG A 390 19.13 -2.42 -3.71
C ARG A 390 18.82 -1.28 -2.78
N MET A 391 18.21 -1.55 -1.65
CA MET A 391 17.95 -0.52 -0.65
C MET A 391 19.26 0.13 -0.18
N ALA A 392 20.32 -0.67 -0.03
CA ALA A 392 21.66 -0.18 0.28
C ALA A 392 22.29 0.66 -0.88
N LYS A 393 21.82 0.46 -2.12
CA LYS A 393 22.24 1.16 -3.34
C LYS A 393 21.09 1.97 -3.96
N ALA A 394 20.26 2.60 -3.13
CA ALA A 394 19.09 3.37 -3.60
C ALA A 394 19.51 4.28 -4.78
N THR A 395 18.78 4.17 -5.88
CA THR A 395 19.19 4.83 -7.13
C THR A 395 18.86 6.32 -7.08
N ALA A 396 19.60 7.16 -7.81
CA ALA A 396 19.24 8.57 -7.97
C ALA A 396 17.80 8.74 -8.52
N ALA A 397 17.32 7.78 -9.31
CA ALA A 397 15.94 7.71 -9.79
C ALA A 397 14.93 7.47 -8.65
N ALA A 398 15.27 6.65 -7.64
CA ALA A 398 14.43 6.47 -6.45
C ALA A 398 14.28 7.77 -5.65
N GLU A 399 15.38 8.52 -5.49
CA GLU A 399 15.37 9.82 -4.80
C GLU A 399 14.54 10.86 -5.56
N ALA A 400 14.70 10.92 -6.88
CA ALA A 400 13.92 11.80 -7.73
C ALA A 400 12.43 11.44 -7.70
N PHE A 401 12.11 10.15 -7.76
CA PHE A 401 10.74 9.65 -7.69
C PHE A 401 10.04 10.11 -6.40
N LEU A 402 10.66 9.89 -5.23
CA LEU A 402 10.07 10.33 -3.95
C LEU A 402 9.88 11.84 -3.86
N LYS A 403 10.84 12.64 -4.36
CA LYS A 403 10.74 14.11 -4.37
C LYS A 403 9.56 14.64 -5.19
N VAL A 404 9.23 13.98 -6.30
CA VAL A 404 8.06 14.36 -7.11
C VAL A 404 6.76 14.19 -6.32
N PHE A 405 6.64 13.12 -5.53
CA PHE A 405 5.44 12.86 -4.72
C PHE A 405 5.39 13.66 -3.42
N SER A 406 6.54 14.10 -2.89
CA SER A 406 6.58 14.92 -1.68
C SER A 406 6.32 16.42 -1.94
N GLN A 407 6.25 16.86 -3.19
CA GLN A 407 6.00 18.24 -3.57
C GLN A 407 4.52 18.51 -3.83
N THR A 408 3.81 18.99 -2.82
CA THR A 408 2.46 19.57 -2.98
C THR A 408 2.56 20.96 -3.59
N VAL A 409 2.09 21.14 -4.84
CA VAL A 409 2.09 22.47 -5.51
C VAL A 409 0.71 23.10 -5.44
N THR A 410 0.49 24.00 -4.49
CA THR A 410 -0.76 24.76 -4.34
C THR A 410 -0.79 26.08 -5.11
N GLY A 411 0.21 26.36 -5.95
CA GLY A 411 0.32 27.56 -6.79
C GLY A 411 1.73 28.14 -6.77
N ILE A 412 2.19 28.69 -7.90
CA ILE A 412 3.51 29.33 -8.02
C ILE A 412 3.29 30.83 -8.16
N GLN A 413 3.76 31.60 -7.19
CA GLN A 413 3.93 33.05 -7.29
C GLN A 413 5.41 33.33 -7.59
N ALA A 414 5.71 33.81 -8.80
CA ALA A 414 7.01 34.30 -9.27
C ALA A 414 8.26 33.49 -8.80
N GLY A 415 8.67 32.49 -9.59
CA GLY A 415 9.90 31.70 -9.35
C GLY A 415 10.12 30.61 -10.40
N LYS A 416 11.27 29.91 -10.36
CA LYS A 416 11.55 28.68 -11.15
C LYS A 416 11.33 27.45 -10.28
N MET A 417 10.40 26.59 -10.67
CA MET A 417 10.16 25.27 -10.08
C MET A 417 10.68 24.21 -11.04
N THR A 418 11.44 23.24 -10.54
CA THR A 418 11.88 22.07 -11.31
C THR A 418 11.30 20.83 -10.64
N GLY A 419 10.46 20.06 -11.34
CA GLY A 419 9.81 18.85 -10.82
C GLY A 419 10.79 17.73 -10.53
N VAL A 420 11.70 17.46 -11.47
CA VAL A 420 12.77 16.47 -11.34
C VAL A 420 14.09 17.12 -11.68
N ARG A 421 15.10 17.04 -10.80
CA ARG A 421 16.50 17.38 -11.15
C ARG A 421 17.40 16.17 -10.99
N VAL A 422 18.14 15.81 -12.03
CA VAL A 422 18.99 14.62 -12.10
C VAL A 422 20.28 14.91 -12.87
N ASP A 423 21.40 14.30 -12.49
CA ASP A 423 22.68 14.55 -13.20
C ASP A 423 22.83 13.69 -14.47
N LEU A 424 22.27 12.47 -14.49
CA LEU A 424 22.29 11.55 -15.63
C LEU A 424 20.99 10.74 -15.71
N ILE A 425 20.40 10.61 -16.91
CA ILE A 425 19.23 9.77 -17.17
C ILE A 425 19.62 8.59 -18.05
N GLU A 426 19.75 7.39 -17.46
CA GLU A 426 20.03 6.16 -18.21
C GLU A 426 18.78 5.33 -18.53
N ASN A 427 17.79 5.35 -17.62
CA ASN A 427 16.55 4.59 -17.72
C ASN A 427 15.38 5.57 -17.78
N GLY A 428 14.51 5.41 -18.78
CA GLY A 428 13.49 6.40 -19.12
C GLY A 428 12.67 6.92 -17.92
N VAL A 429 12.33 8.21 -17.96
CA VAL A 429 11.61 8.92 -16.89
C VAL A 429 10.30 9.46 -17.44
N ARG A 430 9.19 9.25 -16.72
CA ARG A 430 7.93 9.94 -16.99
C ARG A 430 7.56 10.90 -15.87
N VAL A 431 7.40 12.17 -16.21
CA VAL A 431 6.98 13.24 -15.30
C VAL A 431 5.57 13.67 -15.67
N VAL A 432 4.65 13.68 -14.71
CA VAL A 432 3.30 14.24 -14.88
C VAL A 432 3.13 15.37 -13.89
N GLN A 433 2.79 16.57 -14.36
CA GLN A 433 2.56 17.74 -13.51
C GLN A 433 1.22 18.38 -13.86
N LYS A 434 0.43 18.69 -12.83
CA LYS A 434 -0.79 19.48 -12.96
C LYS A 434 -0.62 20.80 -12.23
N VAL A 435 -0.82 21.91 -12.93
CA VAL A 435 -0.63 23.27 -12.39
C VAL A 435 -1.92 24.06 -12.57
N LYS A 436 -2.51 24.49 -11.46
CA LYS A 436 -3.75 25.26 -11.48
C LYS A 436 -3.56 26.68 -12.04
N GLU A 437 -2.50 27.35 -11.61
CA GLU A 437 -2.18 28.72 -12.03
C GLU A 437 -0.67 28.93 -12.08
N LEU A 438 -0.17 29.43 -13.23
CA LEU A 438 1.26 29.60 -13.50
C LEU A 438 1.63 31.08 -13.70
N THR A 439 2.38 31.67 -12.77
CA THR A 439 2.96 33.03 -12.91
C THR A 439 4.50 33.04 -13.01
N GLY A 440 5.15 31.88 -13.00
CA GLY A 440 6.61 31.69 -13.02
C GLY A 440 7.06 30.59 -13.99
N THR A 441 8.27 30.05 -13.84
CA THR A 441 8.76 28.94 -14.68
C THR A 441 8.52 27.59 -14.01
N VAL A 442 7.92 26.64 -14.72
CA VAL A 442 7.83 25.23 -14.33
C VAL A 442 8.65 24.42 -15.31
N VAL A 443 9.64 23.69 -14.80
CA VAL A 443 10.43 22.69 -15.54
C VAL A 443 9.97 21.31 -15.10
N GLY A 444 9.58 20.45 -16.04
CA GLY A 444 9.21 19.07 -15.73
C GLY A 444 10.42 18.27 -15.26
N ILE A 445 11.49 18.29 -16.04
CA ILE A 445 12.77 17.67 -15.70
C ILE A 445 13.97 18.54 -16.10
N GLU A 446 14.96 18.63 -15.23
CA GLU A 446 16.27 19.25 -15.47
C GLU A 446 17.33 18.15 -15.31
N ALA A 447 18.05 17.87 -16.39
CA ALA A 447 18.99 16.76 -16.48
C ALA A 447 20.39 17.25 -16.90
N GLY A 448 21.45 16.66 -16.35
CA GLY A 448 22.81 16.90 -16.86
C GLY A 448 23.02 16.21 -18.22
N GLU A 449 23.08 14.88 -18.23
CA GLU A 449 23.25 14.05 -19.44
C GLU A 449 22.07 13.07 -19.62
N ALA A 450 21.77 12.69 -20.87
CA ALA A 450 20.81 11.63 -21.20
C ALA A 450 21.52 10.49 -21.95
N GLY A 451 21.40 9.26 -21.45
CA GLY A 451 22.05 8.08 -22.04
C GLY A 451 21.40 7.63 -23.35
N ALA A 452 22.16 6.92 -24.18
CA ALA A 452 21.69 6.38 -25.46
C ALA A 452 20.53 5.40 -25.25
N GLY A 453 19.30 5.84 -25.57
CA GLY A 453 18.08 5.07 -25.41
C GLY A 453 17.18 5.49 -24.24
N ALA A 454 17.55 6.53 -23.48
CA ALA A 454 16.69 7.10 -22.46
C ALA A 454 15.39 7.64 -23.07
N ARG A 455 14.23 7.18 -22.55
CA ARG A 455 12.91 7.68 -22.95
C ARG A 455 12.36 8.62 -21.90
N ILE A 456 12.27 9.91 -22.23
CA ILE A 456 11.80 10.93 -21.31
C ILE A 456 10.43 11.41 -21.77
N GLU A 457 9.42 11.23 -20.94
CA GLU A 457 8.04 11.62 -21.22
C GLU A 457 7.61 12.65 -20.18
N VAL A 458 7.37 13.88 -20.59
CA VAL A 458 6.92 14.94 -19.69
C VAL A 458 5.52 15.37 -20.12
N GLU A 459 4.57 15.20 -19.22
CA GLU A 459 3.18 15.57 -19.39
C GLU A 459 2.86 16.69 -18.39
N GLN A 460 2.56 17.87 -18.90
CA GLN A 460 2.26 19.04 -18.08
C GLN A 460 0.87 19.56 -18.46
N GLU A 461 -0.05 19.55 -17.52
CA GLU A 461 -1.40 20.08 -17.65
C GLU A 461 -1.48 21.38 -16.85
N VAL A 462 -1.81 22.50 -17.50
CA VAL A 462 -1.94 23.80 -16.83
C VAL A 462 -3.31 24.41 -17.10
N GLU A 463 -4.06 24.71 -16.03
CA GLU A 463 -5.41 25.29 -16.15
C GLU A 463 -5.37 26.77 -16.54
N SER A 464 -4.40 27.54 -16.01
CA SER A 464 -4.22 28.95 -16.35
C SER A 464 -2.76 29.39 -16.33
N VAL A 465 -2.35 30.14 -17.36
CA VAL A 465 -1.01 30.75 -17.47
C VAL A 465 -1.15 32.26 -17.43
N GLN A 466 -0.59 32.87 -16.40
CA GLN A 466 -0.55 34.32 -16.22
C GLN A 466 0.67 34.94 -16.94
N PRO A 467 0.69 36.27 -17.18
CA PRO A 467 1.82 36.94 -17.81
C PRO A 467 3.14 36.64 -17.08
N GLY A 468 4.14 36.14 -17.81
CA GLY A 468 5.43 35.71 -17.26
C GLY A 468 5.52 34.22 -16.89
N GLY A 469 4.43 33.47 -17.02
CA GLY A 469 4.42 32.02 -16.89
C GLY A 469 5.19 31.32 -18.02
N VAL A 470 6.10 30.40 -17.67
CA VAL A 470 6.89 29.60 -18.61
C VAL A 470 6.74 28.13 -18.27
N LEU A 471 6.31 27.34 -19.24
CA LEU A 471 6.27 25.88 -19.14
C LEU A 471 7.45 25.30 -19.91
N CYS A 472 8.24 24.48 -19.24
CA CYS A 472 9.37 23.79 -19.83
C CYS A 472 9.22 22.30 -19.53
N GLY A 473 9.14 21.46 -20.57
CA GLY A 473 9.04 20.02 -20.40
C GLY A 473 10.34 19.46 -19.81
N ALA A 474 11.44 19.65 -20.52
CA ALA A 474 12.74 19.15 -20.13
C ALA A 474 13.87 20.12 -20.46
N THR A 475 14.88 20.22 -19.60
CA THR A 475 16.16 20.92 -19.87
C THR A 475 17.33 19.96 -19.69
N PHE A 476 18.31 20.00 -20.61
CA PHE A 476 19.50 19.15 -20.59
C PHE A 476 20.77 20.00 -20.70
N ASP A 477 21.81 19.67 -19.93
CA ASP A 477 23.13 20.28 -20.11
C ASP A 477 23.85 19.68 -21.34
N ARG A 478 23.65 18.38 -21.60
CA ARG A 478 24.18 17.64 -22.76
C ARG A 478 23.22 16.53 -23.21
N LEU A 479 23.16 16.30 -24.52
CA LEU A 479 22.37 15.26 -25.18
C LEU A 479 23.26 14.18 -25.81
#